data_AF-D3LWM0-F1
#
_entry.id   AF-D3LWM0-F1
#
_cell.length_a   1.000
_cell.length_b   1.000
_cell.length_c   1.000
_cell.angle_alpha   90.00
_cell.angle_beta   90.00
_cell.angle_gamma   90.00
#
_symmetry.space_group_name_H-M   'P 1'
#
loop_
_entity.id
_entity.type
_entity.pdbx_description
1 polymer ?
#
loop_
_entity_poly.entity_id
_entity_poly.type
_entity_poly.pdbx_seq_one_letter_code
_entity_poly.pdbx_strand_id
1 'polypeptide(L)' 'MCRLSGTKSKKEMIRVVRTPEGEVVIDDTGRKAGRGVYLCRRLSCLEKAYKEHRLERSLKTDVAAEIYEKLRHALL' A
#
# COMPACT_ATOMS: atom_id res chain seq x y z
N MET A 1 -4.55 -8.80 -2.88
CA MET A 1 -3.50 -7.84 -2.48
C MET A 1 -2.19 -8.34 -3.08
N CYS A 2 -1.65 -7.66 -4.10
CA CYS A 2 -0.72 -8.19 -5.12
C CYS A 2 -0.18 -9.61 -4.85
N ARG A 3 -1.04 -10.63 -5.03
CA ARG A 3 -0.60 -11.99 -5.30
C ARG A 3 -0.29 -11.98 -6.79
N LEU A 4 0.84 -11.40 -7.15
CA LEU A 4 1.54 -11.75 -8.38
C LEU A 4 2.78 -12.49 -7.85
N SER A 5 2.69 -13.81 -7.64
CA SER A 5 2.98 -14.77 -8.71
C SER A 5 4.24 -14.33 -9.47
N GLY A 6 5.39 -14.90 -9.09
CA GLY A 6 6.67 -14.78 -9.80
C GLY A 6 7.51 -13.56 -9.44
N THR A 7 8.55 -13.78 -8.62
CA THR A 7 9.88 -13.14 -8.73
C THR A 7 9.95 -11.64 -9.04
N LYS A 8 9.12 -10.78 -8.44
CA LYS A 8 9.39 -9.32 -8.43
C LYS A 8 10.25 -8.95 -7.23
N SER A 9 11.37 -8.26 -7.49
CA SER A 9 12.28 -7.83 -6.43
C SER A 9 11.56 -6.89 -5.46
N LYS A 10 11.82 -7.02 -4.15
CA LYS A 10 11.20 -6.18 -3.10
C LYS A 10 11.36 -4.67 -3.34
N LYS A 11 12.37 -4.26 -4.14
CA LYS A 11 12.63 -2.87 -4.52
C LYS A 11 11.56 -2.24 -5.43
N GLU A 12 10.71 -3.05 -6.06
CA GLU A 12 9.64 -2.60 -6.96
C GLU A 12 8.27 -2.41 -6.26
N MET A 13 8.24 -2.45 -4.93
CA MET A 13 7.01 -2.37 -4.15
C MET A 13 7.01 -1.19 -3.19
N ILE A 14 5.84 -0.61 -2.98
CA ILE A 14 5.58 0.40 -1.95
C ILE A 14 4.95 -0.31 -0.75
N ARG A 15 5.50 -0.11 0.44
CA ARG A 15 4.89 -0.61 1.68
C ARG A 15 3.97 0.46 2.25
N VAL A 16 2.76 0.04 2.63
CA VAL A 16 1.79 0.85 3.37
C VAL A 16 1.55 0.14 4.70
N VAL A 17 1.61 0.87 5.80
CA VAL A 17 1.51 0.32 7.15
C VAL A 17 0.39 1.01 7.91
N ARG A 18 -0.44 0.22 8.58
CA ARG A 18 -1.31 0.71 9.66
C ARG A 18 -0.53 0.65 10.97
N THR A 19 -0.27 1.81 11.56
CA THR A 19 0.45 1.92 12.83
C THR A 19 -0.39 1.40 14.01
N PRO A 20 0.20 1.16 15.19
CA PRO A 20 -0.56 0.81 16.40
C PRO A 20 -1.62 1.85 16.78
N GLU A 21 -1.40 3.11 16.44
CA GLU A 21 -2.31 4.25 16.68
C GLU A 21 -3.51 4.25 15.71
N GLY A 22 -3.52 3.34 14.73
CA GLY A 22 -4.60 3.20 13.75
C GLY A 22 -4.38 4.03 12.49
N GLU A 23 -3.29 4.79 12.39
CA GLU A 23 -3.00 5.62 11.24
C GLU A 23 -2.45 4.79 10.07
N VAL A 24 -2.87 5.12 8.84
CA VAL A 24 -2.34 4.50 7.63
C VAL A 24 -1.28 5.41 7.02
N VAL A 25 -0.06 4.89 6.88
CA VAL A 25 1.09 5.64 6.37
C VAL A 25 1.85 4.86 5.31
N ILE A 26 2.49 5.57 4.38
CA ILE A 26 3.48 4.99 3.48
C ILE A 26 4.78 4.76 4.29
N ASP A 27 5.40 3.60 4.11
CA ASP A 27 6.65 3.22 4.76
C ASP A 27 7.73 2.88 3.74
N ASP A 28 8.51 3.89 3.37
CA ASP A 28 9.71 3.78 2.55
C ASP A 28 10.86 3.05 3.27
N THR A 29 10.91 3.14 4.60
CA THR A 29 12.01 2.59 5.42
C THR A 29 11.90 1.08 5.63
N GLY A 30 10.69 0.53 5.55
CA GLY A 30 10.39 -0.86 5.91
C GLY A 30 10.50 -1.15 7.42
N ARG A 31 10.66 -0.13 8.26
CA ARG A 31 10.89 -0.26 9.70
C ARG A 31 9.70 0.13 10.55
N LYS A 32 8.65 0.74 9.97
CA LYS A 32 7.46 1.14 10.74
C LYS A 32 6.75 -0.08 11.33
N ALA A 33 6.40 0.04 12.60
CA ALA A 33 5.66 -0.97 13.34
C ALA A 33 4.20 -1.02 12.90
N GLY A 34 3.60 -2.20 12.99
CA GLY A 34 2.20 -2.42 12.69
C GLY A 34 1.94 -3.30 11.47
N ARG A 35 0.72 -3.23 10.96
CA ARG A 35 0.23 -4.13 9.91
C ARG A 35 0.59 -3.57 8.54
N GLY A 36 1.56 -4.19 7.88
CA GLY A 36 2.06 -3.77 6.58
C GLY A 36 1.45 -4.53 5.41
N VAL A 37 1.24 -3.82 4.30
CA VAL A 37 0.83 -4.36 3.00
C VAL A 37 1.74 -3.82 1.91
N TYR A 38 2.05 -4.64 0.92
CA TYR A 38 2.86 -4.20 -0.23
C TYR A 38 1.99 -4.00 -1.46
N LEU A 39 2.20 -2.87 -2.13
CA LEU A 39 1.58 -2.50 -3.40
C LEU A 39 2.65 -2.47 -4.49
N CYS A 40 2.36 -3.00 -5.67
CA CYS A 40 3.27 -2.89 -6.81
C CYS A 40 3.39 -1.44 -7.29
N ARG A 41 4.59 -1.05 -7.73
CA ARG A 41 4.83 0.27 -8.33
C ARG A 41 4.26 0.43 -9.74
N ARG A 42 2.93 0.32 -9.88
CA ARG A 42 2.20 0.53 -11.14
C ARG A 42 0.87 1.19 -10.86
N LEU A 43 0.49 2.20 -11.65
CA LEU A 43 -0.83 2.84 -11.53
C LEU A 43 -1.98 1.82 -11.59
N SER A 44 -1.91 0.86 -12.51
CA SER A 44 -2.94 -0.19 -12.64
C SER A 44 -3.10 -1.07 -11.39
N CYS A 45 -2.07 -1.19 -10.56
CA CYS A 45 -2.17 -1.87 -9.27
C CYS A 45 -2.92 -1.01 -8.24
N LEU A 46 -2.61 0.29 -8.19
CA LEU A 46 -3.23 1.24 -7.28
C LEU A 46 -4.72 1.43 -7.61
N GLU A 47 -5.07 1.58 -8.88
CA GLU A 47 -6.45 1.73 -9.32
C GLU A 47 -7.31 0.51 -8.95
N LYS A 48 -6.79 -0.70 -9.18
CA LYS A 48 -7.46 -1.93 -8.75
C LYS A 48 -7.57 -2.01 -7.23
N ALA A 49 -6.55 -1.57 -6.51
CA ALA A 49 -6.57 -1.56 -5.05
C ALA A 49 -7.62 -0.58 -4.50
N TYR A 50 -7.76 0.59 -5.11
CA TYR A 50 -8.75 1.60 -4.77
C TYR A 50 -10.18 1.13 -5.09
N LYS A 51 -10.45 0.75 -6.35
CA LYS A 51 -11.79 0.31 -6.79
C LYS A 51 -12.34 -0.86 -6.00
N GLU A 52 -11.46 -1.78 -5.62
CA GLU A 52 -11.85 -2.95 -4.86
C GLU A 52 -11.65 -2.77 -3.36
N HIS A 53 -11.32 -1.60 -2.80
CA HIS A 53 -11.06 -1.41 -1.36
C HIS A 53 -10.07 -2.43 -0.77
N ARG A 54 -9.02 -2.75 -1.51
CA ARG A 54 -8.06 -3.80 -1.13
C ARG A 54 -7.15 -3.36 0.00
N LEU A 55 -6.80 -2.08 0.09
CA LEU A 55 -5.91 -1.59 1.15
C LEU A 55 -6.64 -1.63 2.49
N GLU A 56 -7.89 -1.20 2.52
CA GLU A 56 -8.76 -1.16 3.71
C GLU A 56 -8.97 -2.56 4.26
N ARG A 57 -9.39 -3.51 3.39
CA ARG A 57 -9.55 -4.92 3.80
C ARG A 57 -8.26 -5.52 4.33
N SER A 58 -7.14 -5.17 3.71
CA SER A 58 -5.85 -5.77 4.06
C SER A 58 -5.27 -5.17 5.33
N LEU A 59 -5.45 -3.87 5.56
CA LEU A 59 -5.01 -3.13 6.75
C LEU A 59 -6.02 -3.21 7.90
N LYS A 60 -7.25 -3.68 7.63
CA LYS A 60 -8.37 -3.73 8.57
C LYS A 60 -8.67 -2.35 9.18
N THR A 61 -8.72 -1.33 8.33
CA THR A 61 -9.04 0.06 8.70
C THR A 61 -9.38 0.84 7.45
N ASP A 62 -10.02 2.00 7.60
CA ASP A 62 -10.27 2.90 6.48
C ASP A 62 -8.97 3.59 6.05
N VAL A 63 -8.84 3.83 4.74
CA VAL A 63 -7.67 4.48 4.16
C VAL A 63 -8.11 5.83 3.63
N ALA A 64 -7.55 6.91 4.19
CA ALA A 64 -7.87 8.26 3.76
C ALA A 64 -7.52 8.49 2.28
N ALA A 65 -8.32 9.30 1.59
CA ALA A 65 -8.10 9.67 0.19
C ALA A 65 -6.72 10.27 -0.05
N GLU A 66 -6.19 11.01 0.93
CA GLU A 66 -4.84 11.59 0.91
C GLU A 66 -3.74 10.53 0.75
N ILE A 67 -3.93 9.33 1.32
CA ILE A 67 -2.98 8.23 1.15
C ILE A 67 -3.01 7.72 -0.30
N TYR A 68 -4.19 7.63 -0.91
CA TYR A 68 -4.31 7.26 -2.30
C TYR A 68 -3.66 8.29 -3.24
N GLU A 69 -3.81 9.59 -2.98
CA GLU A 69 -3.15 10.62 -3.76
C GLU A 69 -1.62 10.61 -3.56
N LYS A 70 -1.14 10.41 -2.32
CA LYS A 70 0.31 10.22 -2.07
C LYS A 70 0.85 9.00 -2.80
N LEU A 71 0.11 7.90 -2.83
CA LEU A 71 0.48 6.71 -3.59
C LEU A 71 0.50 6.98 -5.09
N ARG A 72 -0.44 7.75 -5.65
CA ARG A 72 -0.41 8.14 -7.08
C ARG A 72 0.85 8.94 -7.40
N HIS A 73 1.18 9.95 -6.60
CA HIS A 73 2.36 10.77 -6.81
C HIS A 73 3.67 9.97 -6.71
N ALA A 74 3.75 8.98 -5.81
CA ALA A 74 4.95 8.13 -5.67
C ALA A 74 5.16 7.12 -6.83
N LEU A 75 4.18 7.00 -7.73
CA LEU A 75 4.20 6.12 -8.89
C LEU A 75 4.48 6.83 -10.22
N LEU A 76 4.52 8.16 -10.22
CA LEU A 76 4.97 9.00 -11.32
C LEU A 76 6.49 9.22 -11.20
#